data_AF-A0A2A2E7J1-F1
#
_entry.id   AF-A0A2A2E7J1-F1
#
_cell.length_a   1.000
_cell.length_b   1.000
_cell.length_c   1.000
_cell.angle_alpha   90.00
_cell.angle_beta   90.00
_cell.angle_gamma   90.00
#
_symmetry.space_group_name_H-M   'P 1'
#
loop_
_entity.id
_entity.type
_entity.pdbx_description
1 polymer ?
#
loop_
_entity_poly.entity_id
_entity_poly.type
_entity_poly.pdbx_seq_one_letter_code
_entity_poly.pdbx_strand_id
1 'polypeptide(L)'
;MNGRQTGVSLVEVLVTMVILAIGLLGVMGLQTRLQQSEMEAYQRSQALLLLDDMANRLAANRNAAASYVTGSANPLGAGMTCPTATATQHQRDAKEWCEALQGAAESSGTSRVGAMIGGRGCVESLGSGQYLITVAWQGMAPLSAPVAGTTCGRNLYDGGTGSQCTDDRCRRVVTTLVRIAPL
;
A
#
# COMPACT_ATOMS: atom_id res chain seq x y z
N MET A 1 54.62 34.55 31.93
CA MET A 1 54.08 33.81 30.77
C MET A 1 52.67 34.35 30.51
N ASN A 2 52.51 35.41 29.72
CA ASN A 2 51.18 35.98 29.44
C ASN A 2 50.61 35.35 28.18
N GLY A 3 49.78 34.31 28.36
CA GLY A 3 48.93 33.80 27.29
C GLY A 3 47.90 34.86 26.90
N ARG A 4 47.94 35.33 25.65
CA ARG A 4 46.90 36.22 25.11
C ARG A 4 45.61 35.41 25.06
N GLN A 5 44.65 35.80 25.89
CA GLN A 5 43.28 35.31 25.82
C GLN A 5 42.67 35.83 24.51
N THR A 6 42.61 34.98 23.48
CA THR A 6 41.89 35.27 22.24
C THR A 6 40.41 35.05 22.51
N GLY A 7 39.71 36.12 22.90
CA GLY A 7 38.25 36.09 23.02
C GLY A 7 37.61 35.72 21.69
N VAL A 8 36.72 34.74 21.72
CA VAL A 8 35.86 34.37 20.58
C VAL A 8 35.04 35.61 20.21
N SER A 9 35.08 36.02 18.95
CA SER A 9 34.31 37.19 18.47
C SER A 9 32.82 36.87 18.51
N LEU A 10 31.97 37.83 18.90
CA LEU A 10 30.50 37.69 18.87
C LEU A 10 29.99 37.32 17.45
N VAL A 11 30.73 37.76 16.42
CA VAL A 11 30.49 37.42 15.01
C VAL A 11 30.73 35.93 14.74
N GLU A 12 31.71 35.30 15.37
CA GLU A 12 32.03 33.88 15.18
C GLU A 12 30.92 32.98 15.73
N VAL A 13 30.36 33.34 16.89
CA VAL A 13 29.20 32.64 17.46
C VAL A 13 27.97 32.82 16.57
N LEU A 14 27.76 34.01 16.02
CA LEU A 14 26.63 34.26 15.11
C LEU A 14 26.75 33.44 13.81
N VAL A 15 27.96 33.36 13.23
CA VAL A 15 28.22 32.55 12.03
C VAL A 15 28.03 31.06 12.33
N THR A 16 28.50 30.54 13.46
CA THR A 16 28.28 29.13 13.83
C THR A 16 26.80 28.81 14.03
N MET A 17 26.04 29.70 14.69
CA MET A 17 24.58 29.56 14.83
C MET A 17 23.87 29.54 13.47
N VAL A 18 24.27 30.38 12.52
CA VAL A 18 23.70 30.40 11.15
C VAL A 18 23.99 29.08 10.42
N ILE A 19 25.24 28.60 10.47
CA ILE A 19 25.61 27.33 9.83
C ILE A 19 24.82 26.16 10.44
N LEU A 20 24.70 26.11 11.77
CA LEU A 20 23.93 25.09 12.47
C LEU A 20 22.44 25.16 12.11
N ALA A 21 21.85 26.36 12.05
CA ALA A 21 20.46 26.53 11.67
C ALA A 21 20.17 25.99 10.27
N ILE A 22 21.04 26.30 9.29
CA ILE A 22 20.92 25.79 7.92
C ILE A 22 21.09 24.25 7.90
N GLY A 23 22.06 23.72 8.65
CA GLY A 23 22.28 22.28 8.76
C GLY A 23 21.06 21.54 9.33
N LEU A 24 20.45 22.05 10.39
CA LEU A 24 19.27 21.46 11.03
C LEU A 24 18.04 21.48 10.13
N LEU A 25 17.81 22.58 9.38
CA LEU A 25 16.74 22.64 8.38
C LEU A 25 16.93 21.59 7.27
N GLY A 26 18.18 21.37 6.84
CA GLY A 26 18.53 20.32 5.90
C GLY A 26 18.18 18.92 6.42
N VAL A 27 18.51 18.61 7.68
CA VAL A 27 18.20 17.32 8.32
C VAL A 27 16.69 17.12 8.48
N MET A 28 15.94 18.15 8.86
CA MET A 28 14.47 18.06 8.94
C MET A 28 13.83 17.74 7.58
N GLY A 29 14.33 18.34 6.50
CA GLY A 29 13.89 18.02 5.14
C GLY A 29 14.17 16.57 4.75
N LEU A 30 15.30 16.00 5.18
CA LEU A 30 15.61 14.59 4.96
C LEU A 30 14.72 13.67 5.81
N GLN A 31 14.52 14.00 7.09
CA GLN A 31 13.72 13.21 8.02
C GLN A 31 12.28 13.00 7.52
N THR A 32 11.66 14.04 6.95
CA THR A 32 10.30 13.93 6.40
C THR A 32 10.24 13.00 5.18
N ARG A 33 11.23 13.06 4.28
CA ARG A 33 11.32 12.14 3.14
C ARG A 33 11.55 10.69 3.57
N LEU A 34 12.36 10.47 4.60
CA LEU A 34 12.59 9.15 5.17
C LEU A 34 11.28 8.56 5.71
N GLN A 35 10.52 9.33 6.49
CA GLN A 35 9.22 8.87 7.00
C GLN A 35 8.23 8.51 5.88
N GLN A 36 8.17 9.30 4.81
CA GLN A 36 7.34 8.96 3.64
C GLN A 36 7.79 7.65 2.98
N SER A 37 9.11 7.46 2.81
CA SER A 37 9.67 6.24 2.24
C SER A 37 9.39 5.01 3.13
N GLU A 38 9.49 5.16 4.45
CA GLU A 38 9.17 4.09 5.41
C GLU A 38 7.70 3.69 5.31
N MET A 39 6.79 4.66 5.23
CA MET A 39 5.36 4.39 5.07
C MET A 39 5.04 3.72 3.73
N GLU A 40 5.67 4.12 2.62
CA GLU A 40 5.50 3.42 1.34
C GLU A 40 6.02 1.98 1.40
N ALA A 41 7.17 1.75 2.04
CA ALA A 41 7.72 0.41 2.23
C ALA A 41 6.82 -0.46 3.11
N TYR A 42 6.29 0.10 4.20
CA TYR A 42 5.34 -0.59 5.08
C TYR A 42 4.08 -1.02 4.32
N GLN A 43 3.47 -0.10 3.56
CA GLN A 43 2.30 -0.40 2.74
C GLN A 43 2.58 -1.52 1.73
N ARG A 44 3.73 -1.48 1.05
CA ARG A 44 4.13 -2.54 0.11
C ARG A 44 4.29 -3.90 0.80
N SER A 45 4.88 -3.94 1.99
CA SER A 45 5.02 -5.18 2.77
C SER A 45 3.66 -5.76 3.14
N GLN A 46 2.72 -4.93 3.60
CA GLN A 46 1.34 -5.35 3.88
C GLN A 46 0.63 -5.85 2.61
N ALA A 47 0.85 -5.20 1.46
CA ALA A 47 0.32 -5.63 0.18
C ALA A 47 0.76 -7.06 -0.18
N LEU A 48 2.06 -7.34 -0.01
CA LEU A 48 2.66 -8.65 -0.31
C LEU A 48 2.12 -9.74 0.62
N LEU A 49 1.98 -9.44 1.92
CA LEU A 49 1.39 -10.39 2.87
C LEU A 49 -0.05 -10.76 2.50
N LEU A 50 -0.89 -9.77 2.13
CA LEU A 50 -2.27 -10.02 1.71
C LEU A 50 -2.36 -10.68 0.33
N LEU A 51 -1.39 -10.44 -0.55
CA LEU A 51 -1.28 -11.10 -1.84
C LEU A 51 -0.98 -12.58 -1.67
N ASP A 52 0.02 -12.91 -0.83
CA ASP A 52 0.41 -14.28 -0.53
C ASP A 52 -0.67 -15.03 0.26
N ASP A 53 -1.36 -14.37 1.19
CA ASP A 53 -2.53 -14.93 1.89
C ASP A 53 -3.59 -15.43 0.91
N MET A 54 -4.02 -14.58 -0.04
CA MET A 54 -5.02 -14.99 -1.03
C MET A 54 -4.48 -16.05 -2.00
N ALA A 55 -3.22 -15.98 -2.39
CA ALA A 55 -2.59 -17.01 -3.23
C ALA A 55 -2.61 -18.38 -2.55
N ASN A 56 -2.29 -18.43 -1.26
CA ASN A 56 -2.31 -19.65 -0.47
C ASN A 56 -3.73 -20.18 -0.27
N ARG A 57 -4.72 -19.32 0.00
CA ARG A 57 -6.14 -19.70 0.12
C ARG A 57 -6.67 -20.31 -1.18
N LEU A 58 -6.36 -19.68 -2.31
CA LEU A 58 -6.73 -20.15 -3.63
C LEU A 58 -6.11 -21.52 -3.95
N ALA A 59 -4.81 -21.69 -3.64
CA ALA A 59 -4.10 -22.95 -3.84
C ALA A 59 -4.62 -24.08 -2.93
N ALA A 60 -4.93 -23.77 -1.68
CA ALA A 60 -5.48 -24.71 -0.71
C ALA A 60 -6.89 -25.20 -1.11
N ASN A 61 -7.71 -24.32 -1.70
CA ASN A 61 -9.06 -24.64 -2.16
C ASN A 61 -9.15 -24.78 -3.69
N ARG A 62 -8.18 -25.49 -4.27
CA ARG A 62 -8.01 -25.64 -5.73
C ARG A 62 -9.27 -26.07 -6.50
N ASN A 63 -10.12 -26.92 -5.90
CA ASN A 63 -11.33 -27.44 -6.54
C ASN A 63 -12.39 -26.35 -6.75
N ALA A 64 -12.36 -25.30 -5.92
CA ALA A 64 -13.26 -24.15 -6.00
C ALA A 64 -12.53 -22.88 -6.45
N ALA A 65 -11.35 -22.99 -7.09
CA ALA A 65 -10.54 -21.83 -7.48
C ALA A 65 -11.31 -20.84 -8.38
N ALA A 66 -12.19 -21.35 -9.25
CA ALA A 66 -13.07 -20.51 -10.06
C ALA A 66 -14.04 -19.64 -9.24
N SER A 67 -14.41 -20.06 -8.02
CA SER A 67 -15.29 -19.33 -7.12
C SER A 67 -14.61 -18.16 -6.41
N TYR A 68 -13.28 -18.06 -6.45
CA TYR A 68 -12.54 -16.91 -5.90
C TYR A 68 -12.47 -15.73 -6.87
N VAL A 69 -12.85 -15.92 -8.15
CA VAL A 69 -12.77 -14.87 -9.17
C VAL A 69 -13.73 -13.74 -8.83
N THR A 70 -13.18 -12.57 -8.54
CA THR A 70 -13.93 -11.33 -8.29
C THR A 70 -14.09 -10.50 -9.57
N GLY A 71 -13.19 -10.70 -10.54
CA GLY A 71 -12.97 -9.75 -11.63
C GLY A 71 -12.37 -8.43 -11.14
N SER A 72 -12.21 -7.47 -12.05
CA SER A 72 -11.60 -6.16 -11.77
C SER A 72 -12.58 -5.02 -11.55
N ALA A 73 -13.85 -5.20 -11.95
CA ALA A 73 -14.89 -4.18 -11.79
C ALA A 73 -15.34 -4.00 -10.33
N ASN A 74 -15.24 -5.05 -9.51
CA ASN A 74 -15.68 -5.05 -8.12
C ASN A 74 -14.55 -5.56 -7.21
N PRO A 75 -13.47 -4.77 -7.03
CA PRO A 75 -12.39 -5.15 -6.12
C PRO A 75 -12.93 -5.29 -4.68
N LEU A 76 -12.49 -6.34 -3.99
CA LEU A 76 -12.71 -6.48 -2.54
C LEU A 76 -11.90 -5.44 -1.77
N GLY A 77 -12.40 -4.96 -0.63
CA GLY A 77 -11.67 -4.04 0.25
C GLY A 77 -12.31 -2.65 0.34
N ALA A 78 -11.53 -1.59 0.15
CA ALA A 78 -11.96 -0.21 0.41
C ALA A 78 -13.22 0.19 -0.39
N GLY A 79 -14.10 1.00 0.20
CA GLY A 79 -15.28 1.55 -0.49
C GLY A 79 -16.43 0.56 -0.73
N MET A 80 -16.40 -0.62 -0.13
CA MET A 80 -17.52 -1.57 -0.13
C MET A 80 -17.76 -2.18 1.25
N THR A 81 -18.92 -2.80 1.44
CA THR A 81 -19.18 -3.67 2.59
C THR A 81 -18.64 -5.07 2.27
N CYS A 82 -17.82 -5.63 3.16
CA CYS A 82 -17.28 -6.96 2.93
C CYS A 82 -18.38 -8.04 2.89
N PRO A 83 -18.21 -9.09 2.06
CA PRO A 83 -19.17 -10.19 1.98
C PRO A 83 -19.42 -10.82 3.35
N THR A 84 -20.69 -11.18 3.64
CA THR A 84 -21.08 -11.78 4.93
C THR A 84 -21.40 -13.27 4.84
N ALA A 85 -21.47 -13.81 3.62
CA ALA A 85 -21.69 -15.24 3.40
C ALA A 85 -20.52 -16.05 3.98
N THR A 86 -20.82 -17.21 4.58
CA THR A 86 -19.81 -18.05 5.26
C THR A 86 -20.05 -19.55 5.05
N ALA A 87 -21.00 -19.94 4.19
CA ALA A 87 -21.40 -21.33 4.00
C ALA A 87 -20.30 -22.20 3.38
N THR A 88 -19.48 -21.62 2.50
CA THR A 88 -18.37 -22.30 1.83
C THR A 88 -17.02 -21.69 2.23
N GLN A 89 -15.93 -22.41 2.01
CA GLN A 89 -14.58 -21.92 2.33
C GLN A 89 -14.24 -20.64 1.57
N HIS A 90 -14.52 -20.56 0.26
CA HIS A 90 -14.24 -19.35 -0.52
C HIS A 90 -15.02 -18.12 -0.03
N GLN A 91 -16.24 -18.31 0.50
CA GLN A 91 -17.02 -17.20 1.06
C GLN A 91 -16.40 -16.67 2.36
N ARG A 92 -15.92 -17.55 3.24
CA ARG A 92 -15.18 -17.16 4.44
C ARG A 92 -13.87 -16.46 4.09
N ASP A 93 -13.12 -17.00 3.13
CA ASP A 93 -11.87 -16.41 2.66
C ASP A 93 -12.08 -15.02 2.04
N ALA A 94 -13.13 -14.85 1.23
CA ALA A 94 -13.46 -13.55 0.64
C ALA A 94 -13.84 -12.51 1.71
N LYS A 95 -14.57 -12.93 2.75
CA LYS A 95 -14.89 -12.07 3.90
C LYS A 95 -13.62 -11.66 4.65
N GLU A 96 -12.81 -12.62 5.08
CA GLU A 96 -11.60 -12.40 5.87
C GLU A 96 -10.59 -11.54 5.11
N TRP A 97 -10.36 -11.84 3.83
CA TRP A 97 -9.44 -11.07 2.99
C TRP A 97 -9.94 -9.65 2.74
N CYS A 98 -11.24 -9.47 2.49
CA CYS A 98 -11.81 -8.13 2.36
C CYS A 98 -11.64 -7.32 3.66
N GLU A 99 -11.92 -7.90 4.82
CA GLU A 99 -11.74 -7.24 6.12
C GLU A 99 -10.25 -6.89 6.36
N ALA A 100 -9.35 -7.80 6.01
CA ALA A 100 -7.90 -7.57 6.10
C ALA A 100 -7.43 -6.44 5.17
N LEU A 101 -7.92 -6.38 3.92
CA LEU A 101 -7.67 -5.27 2.99
C LEU A 101 -8.21 -3.92 3.51
N GLN A 102 -9.27 -3.94 4.32
CA GLN A 102 -9.81 -2.77 5.01
C GLN A 102 -9.06 -2.42 6.31
N GLY A 103 -8.00 -3.16 6.66
CA GLY A 103 -7.19 -2.89 7.84
C GLY A 103 -7.72 -3.46 9.14
N ALA A 104 -8.53 -4.53 9.09
CA ALA A 104 -9.10 -5.16 10.29
C ALA A 104 -8.07 -5.69 11.29
N ALA A 105 -6.80 -5.84 10.89
CA ALA A 105 -5.73 -6.32 11.75
C ALA A 105 -5.41 -5.36 12.91
N GLU A 106 -5.60 -4.04 12.73
CA GLU A 106 -5.34 -3.04 13.76
C GLU A 106 -6.41 -1.95 13.74
N SER A 107 -6.84 -1.48 14.91
CA SER A 107 -7.79 -0.37 15.04
C SER A 107 -7.23 0.77 15.87
N SER A 108 -7.45 1.99 15.39
CA SER A 108 -7.25 3.23 16.13
C SER A 108 -8.63 3.83 16.41
N GLY A 109 -9.18 3.54 17.59
CA GLY A 109 -10.57 3.86 17.90
C GLY A 109 -11.54 3.05 17.05
N THR A 110 -12.38 3.72 16.26
CA THR A 110 -13.31 3.07 15.31
C THR A 110 -12.72 2.90 13.91
N SER A 111 -11.55 3.50 13.63
CA SER A 111 -10.90 3.42 12.33
C SER A 111 -9.98 2.20 12.25
N ARG A 112 -10.18 1.39 11.22
CA ARG A 112 -9.27 0.30 10.84
C ARG A 112 -8.02 0.88 10.17
N VAL A 113 -6.85 0.55 10.70
CA VAL A 113 -5.55 1.11 10.27
C VAL A 113 -4.50 0.03 10.01
N GLY A 114 -4.85 -1.25 10.15
CA GLY A 114 -3.92 -2.38 10.03
C GLY A 114 -3.52 -2.77 8.61
N ALA A 115 -3.76 -1.93 7.61
CA ALA A 115 -3.43 -2.23 6.21
C ALA A 115 -3.03 -0.97 5.45
N MET A 116 -2.92 -1.10 4.12
CA MET A 116 -2.61 0.00 3.22
C MET A 116 -3.77 0.98 3.09
N ILE A 117 -3.44 2.21 2.69
CA ILE A 117 -4.43 3.24 2.39
C ILE A 117 -5.24 2.81 1.18
N GLY A 118 -6.56 2.66 1.36
CA GLY A 118 -7.46 2.26 0.29
C GLY A 118 -7.14 0.88 -0.28
N GLY A 119 -6.74 -0.08 0.57
CA GLY A 119 -6.43 -1.45 0.16
C GLY A 119 -7.59 -2.10 -0.59
N ARG A 120 -7.28 -2.63 -1.79
CA ARG A 120 -8.21 -3.30 -2.69
C ARG A 120 -7.58 -4.56 -3.24
N GLY A 121 -8.39 -5.57 -3.52
CA GLY A 121 -7.92 -6.86 -4.03
C GLY A 121 -8.82 -7.43 -5.11
N CYS A 122 -8.20 -8.02 -6.13
CA CYS A 122 -8.91 -8.71 -7.21
C CYS A 122 -8.29 -10.08 -7.48
N VAL A 123 -9.14 -11.03 -7.85
CA VAL A 123 -8.74 -12.30 -8.45
C VAL A 123 -9.35 -12.38 -9.85
N GLU A 124 -8.50 -12.46 -10.85
CA GLU A 124 -8.86 -12.48 -12.28
C GLU A 124 -8.47 -13.84 -12.89
N SER A 125 -9.37 -14.45 -13.66
CA SER A 125 -9.06 -15.69 -14.39
C SER A 125 -8.37 -15.36 -15.71
N LEU A 126 -7.20 -15.94 -15.94
CA LEU A 126 -6.50 -15.89 -17.23
C LEU A 126 -6.87 -17.10 -18.12
N GLY A 127 -7.78 -17.95 -17.67
CA GLY A 127 -8.11 -19.21 -18.32
C GLY A 127 -7.11 -20.33 -18.01
N SER A 128 -7.42 -21.55 -18.44
CA SER A 128 -6.55 -22.74 -18.29
C SER A 128 -6.04 -22.98 -16.85
N GLY A 129 -6.88 -22.70 -15.85
CA GLY A 129 -6.52 -22.84 -14.43
C GLY A 129 -5.50 -21.82 -13.90
N GLN A 130 -5.27 -20.72 -14.63
CA GLN A 130 -4.40 -19.63 -14.19
C GLN A 130 -5.22 -18.46 -13.64
N TYR A 131 -4.79 -17.95 -12.49
CA TYR A 131 -5.43 -16.86 -11.78
C TYR A 131 -4.40 -15.78 -11.47
N LEU A 132 -4.69 -14.55 -11.89
CA LEU A 132 -3.93 -13.37 -11.51
C LEU A 132 -4.55 -12.77 -10.26
N ILE A 133 -3.79 -12.73 -9.18
CA ILE A 133 -4.18 -12.05 -7.95
C ILE A 133 -3.50 -10.70 -7.96
N THR A 134 -4.28 -9.65 -7.69
CA THR A 134 -3.79 -8.27 -7.64
C THR A 134 -4.21 -7.64 -6.32
N VAL A 135 -3.27 -7.00 -5.63
CA VAL A 135 -3.56 -6.10 -4.50
C VAL A 135 -3.17 -4.69 -4.90
N ALA A 136 -4.10 -3.76 -4.78
CA ALA A 136 -3.97 -2.35 -5.13
C ALA A 136 -4.14 -1.46 -3.89
N TRP A 137 -3.42 -0.34 -3.85
CA TRP A 137 -3.53 0.65 -2.78
C TRP A 137 -3.08 2.04 -3.24
N GLN A 138 -3.31 3.04 -2.40
CA GLN A 138 -2.91 4.42 -2.63
C GLN A 138 -1.45 4.66 -2.20
N GLY A 139 -0.60 4.99 -3.17
CA GLY A 139 0.75 5.50 -2.92
C GLY A 139 0.74 6.92 -2.34
N MET A 140 1.84 7.32 -1.71
CA MET A 140 1.93 8.61 -1.03
C MET A 140 2.34 9.76 -1.96
N ALA A 141 2.89 9.43 -3.13
CA ALA A 141 3.29 10.39 -4.15
C ALA A 141 2.85 9.93 -5.55
N PRO A 142 2.63 10.83 -6.52
CA PRO A 142 2.33 10.43 -7.90
C PRO A 142 3.55 9.82 -8.59
N LEU A 143 3.39 8.63 -9.16
CA LEU A 143 4.34 7.96 -10.06
C LEU A 143 3.66 7.65 -11.41
N SER A 144 4.28 6.82 -12.25
CA SER A 144 3.63 6.29 -13.45
C SER A 144 2.50 5.32 -13.11
N ALA A 145 1.41 5.37 -13.87
CA ALA A 145 0.32 4.42 -13.75
C ALA A 145 0.81 2.97 -14.00
N PRO A 146 0.25 1.97 -13.30
CA PRO A 146 0.53 0.56 -13.59
C PRO A 146 0.13 0.15 -15.01
N VAL A 147 0.74 -0.92 -15.52
CA VAL A 147 0.51 -1.44 -16.88
C VAL A 147 -0.97 -1.70 -17.17
N ALA A 148 -1.38 -1.51 -18.43
CA ALA A 148 -2.80 -1.57 -18.82
C ALA A 148 -3.48 -2.93 -18.56
N GLY A 149 -2.70 -4.02 -18.44
CA GLY A 149 -3.20 -5.37 -18.12
C GLY A 149 -3.62 -5.56 -16.65
N THR A 150 -3.19 -4.69 -15.73
CA THR A 150 -3.62 -4.72 -14.33
C THR A 150 -4.76 -3.73 -14.13
N THR A 151 -5.99 -4.25 -14.07
CA THR A 151 -7.20 -3.41 -14.04
C THR A 151 -7.80 -3.26 -12.65
N CYS A 152 -7.35 -4.05 -11.67
CA CYS A 152 -7.78 -3.95 -10.29
C CYS A 152 -7.54 -2.53 -9.72
N GLY A 153 -8.61 -1.90 -9.21
CA GLY A 153 -8.53 -0.58 -8.59
C GLY A 153 -8.36 0.58 -9.58
N ARG A 154 -8.60 0.37 -10.88
CA ARG A 154 -8.48 1.41 -11.91
C ARG A 154 -9.40 2.60 -11.72
N ASN A 155 -8.80 3.79 -11.77
CA ASN A 155 -9.43 5.08 -11.54
C ASN A 155 -10.01 5.25 -10.11
N LEU A 156 -9.74 4.33 -9.18
CA LEU A 156 -10.28 4.37 -7.81
C LEU A 156 -9.37 5.11 -6.81
N TYR A 157 -8.23 5.63 -7.29
CA TYR A 157 -7.24 6.37 -6.51
C TYR A 157 -7.01 7.79 -7.04
N ASP A 158 -7.85 8.22 -7.98
CA ASP A 158 -7.84 9.58 -8.49
C ASP A 158 -8.59 10.49 -7.51
N GLY A 159 -7.97 11.62 -7.16
CA GLY A 159 -8.57 12.60 -6.27
C GLY A 159 -9.44 13.61 -7.02
N GLY A 160 -10.13 14.46 -6.27
CA GLY A 160 -10.92 15.56 -6.82
C GLY A 160 -10.07 16.67 -7.45
N THR A 161 -10.74 17.75 -7.88
CA THR A 161 -10.11 18.91 -8.51
C THR A 161 -8.95 19.45 -7.68
N GLY A 162 -7.76 19.56 -8.29
CA GLY A 162 -6.53 20.02 -7.62
C GLY A 162 -5.70 18.93 -6.95
N SER A 163 -6.13 17.66 -6.98
CA SER A 163 -5.34 16.52 -6.52
C SER A 163 -4.14 16.26 -7.44
N GLN A 164 -3.01 15.86 -6.85
CA GLN A 164 -1.85 15.34 -7.59
C GLN A 164 -2.04 13.89 -8.04
N CYS A 165 -3.02 13.19 -7.47
CA CYS A 165 -3.43 11.85 -7.86
C CYS A 165 -4.47 11.95 -8.98
N THR A 166 -4.01 11.88 -10.22
CA THR A 166 -4.83 11.76 -11.43
C THR A 166 -4.30 10.62 -12.29
N ASP A 167 -5.13 10.09 -13.18
CA ASP A 167 -4.74 9.08 -14.18
C ASP A 167 -4.00 7.87 -13.56
N ASP A 168 -4.48 7.36 -12.42
CA ASP A 168 -3.89 6.24 -11.67
C ASP A 168 -2.43 6.47 -11.20
N ARG A 169 -1.91 7.72 -11.21
CA ARG A 169 -0.52 8.01 -10.80
C ARG A 169 -0.23 7.66 -9.34
N CYS A 170 -1.25 7.70 -8.49
CA CYS A 170 -1.15 7.27 -7.09
C CYS A 170 -1.53 5.80 -6.90
N ARG A 171 -1.96 5.07 -7.93
CA ARG A 171 -2.26 3.65 -7.81
C ARG A 171 -0.95 2.86 -7.70
N ARG A 172 -0.85 2.03 -6.67
CA ARG A 172 0.18 1.00 -6.52
C ARG A 172 -0.47 -0.36 -6.65
N VAL A 173 0.25 -1.30 -7.24
CA VAL A 173 -0.20 -2.69 -7.38
C VAL A 173 0.94 -3.67 -7.14
N VAL A 174 0.62 -4.81 -6.55
CA VAL A 174 1.44 -6.02 -6.58
C VAL A 174 0.58 -7.15 -7.14
N THR A 175 1.20 -8.03 -7.90
CA THR A 175 0.51 -9.14 -8.56
C THR A 175 1.27 -10.44 -8.40
N THR A 176 0.53 -11.54 -8.34
CA THR A 176 1.09 -12.89 -8.42
C THR A 176 0.20 -13.77 -9.28
N LEU A 177 0.79 -14.74 -9.97
CA LEU A 177 0.08 -15.69 -10.80
C LEU A 177 0.06 -17.04 -10.09
N VAL A 178 -1.15 -17.55 -9.84
CA VAL A 178 -1.37 -18.88 -9.28
C VAL A 178 -1.88 -19.79 -10.38
N ARG A 179 -1.22 -20.94 -10.55
CA ARG A 179 -1.63 -21.96 -11.51
C ARG A 179 -2.15 -23.19 -10.77
N ILE A 180 -3.39 -23.54 -11.03
CA ILE A 180 -4.04 -24.75 -10.54
C ILE A 180 -3.97 -25.81 -11.64
N ALA A 181 -3.31 -26.93 -11.35
CA ALA A 181 -3.28 -28.07 -12.27
C ALA A 181 -4.68 -28.68 -12.40
N PRO A 182 -5.11 -29.07 -13.61
CA PRO A 182 -6.30 -29.90 -13.77
C PRO A 182 -6.08 -31.24 -13.05
N LEU A 183 -7.13 -31.74 -12.40
CA LEU A 183 -7.17 -33.06 -11.77
C LEU A 183 -7.32 -34.16 -12.83
#